data_AF-A0A813M6V2-F1
#
_entry.id   AF-A0A813M6V2-F1
#
_cell.length_a   1.000
_cell.length_b   1.000
_cell.length_c   1.000
_cell.angle_alpha   90.00
_cell.angle_beta   90.00
_cell.angle_gamma   90.00
#
_symmetry.space_group_name_H-M   'P 1'
#
loop_
_entity.id
_entity.type
_entity.pdbx_description
1 polymer ?
#
loop_
_entity_poly.entity_id
_entity_poly.type
_entity_poly.pdbx_seq_one_letter_code
_entity_poly.pdbx_strand_id
1 'polypeptide(L)'
;ATTDGEKKKPEMKTRVFFRWAGPVAVREEEVRIVGSLPELGSWSPAAGIVLSKSDSHRGCFSTTSGVLLALGQTFEYRYAICCASGNGELIRWE
;
A
#
# COMPACT_ATOMS: atom_id res chain seq x y z
N ALA A 1 -21.14 -15.96 38.95
CA ALA A 1 -21.18 -15.52 37.55
C ALA A 1 -19.76 -15.20 37.15
N THR A 2 -19.10 -16.14 36.47
CA THR A 2 -17.69 -16.01 36.07
C THR A 2 -17.69 -16.00 34.56
N THR A 3 -17.49 -14.82 33.98
CA THR A 3 -17.49 -14.63 32.52
C THR A 3 -16.20 -15.20 31.96
N ASP A 4 -16.37 -16.22 31.11
CA ASP A 4 -15.32 -16.91 30.37
C ASP A 4 -14.59 -15.92 29.46
N GLY A 5 -13.27 -15.78 29.65
CA GLY A 5 -12.43 -14.93 28.82
C GLY A 5 -12.24 -15.57 27.46
N GLU A 6 -12.99 -15.12 26.47
CA GLU A 6 -12.84 -15.55 25.08
C GLU A 6 -11.41 -15.28 24.60
N LYS A 7 -10.60 -16.35 24.53
CA LYS A 7 -9.24 -16.28 23.99
C LYS A 7 -9.33 -15.93 22.51
N LYS A 8 -9.17 -14.63 22.19
CA LYS A 8 -9.05 -14.15 20.82
C LYS A 8 -7.89 -14.87 20.15
N LYS A 9 -8.19 -15.74 19.17
CA LYS A 9 -7.20 -16.48 18.40
C LYS A 9 -6.20 -15.47 17.81
N PRO A 10 -4.88 -15.73 17.86
CA PRO A 10 -3.91 -14.77 17.36
C PRO A 10 -4.18 -14.48 15.88
N GLU A 11 -4.33 -13.20 15.56
CA GLU A 11 -4.45 -12.73 14.19
C GLU A 11 -3.11 -12.96 13.51
N MET A 12 -3.07 -13.95 12.61
CA MET A 12 -1.85 -14.29 11.91
C MET A 12 -1.69 -13.33 10.73
N LYS A 13 -0.52 -12.70 10.62
CA LYS A 13 -0.23 -11.70 9.59
C LYS A 13 0.82 -12.22 8.61
N THR A 14 0.74 -11.77 7.37
CA THR A 14 1.75 -11.99 6.34
C THR A 14 2.28 -10.66 5.83
N ARG A 15 3.55 -10.64 5.43
CA ARG A 15 4.17 -9.46 4.84
C ARG A 15 4.03 -9.51 3.32
N VAL A 16 3.24 -8.60 2.77
CA VAL A 16 2.96 -8.51 1.33
C VAL A 16 3.81 -7.40 0.72
N PHE A 17 4.52 -7.73 -0.35
CA PHE A 17 5.28 -6.75 -1.14
C PHE A 17 4.50 -6.42 -2.40
N PHE A 18 4.12 -5.15 -2.55
CA PHE A 18 3.49 -4.66 -3.77
C PHE A 18 4.56 -4.18 -4.73
N ARG A 19 4.38 -4.48 -6.01
CA ARG A 19 5.30 -4.13 -7.08
C ARG A 19 4.51 -3.66 -8.28
N TRP A 20 4.92 -2.51 -8.82
CA TRP A 20 4.37 -1.96 -10.04
C TRP A 20 5.49 -1.66 -11.01
N ALA A 21 5.23 -1.92 -12.29
CA ALA A 21 6.13 -1.56 -13.37
C ALA A 21 5.33 -0.73 -14.38
N GLY A 22 5.87 0.44 -14.72
CA GLY A 22 5.18 1.38 -15.60
C GLY A 22 6.12 2.45 -16.13
N PRO A 23 5.59 3.46 -16.84
CA PRO A 23 6.39 4.58 -17.31
C PRO A 23 7.12 5.23 -16.14
N VAL A 24 8.32 5.75 -16.41
CA VAL A 24 9.14 6.39 -15.38
C VAL A 24 8.36 7.59 -14.85
N ALA A 25 8.01 7.54 -13.56
CA ALA A 25 7.40 8.67 -12.86
C ALA A 25 8.20 9.95 -13.15
N VAL A 26 7.48 10.98 -13.60
CA VAL A 26 8.07 12.30 -13.88
C VAL A 26 8.67 12.85 -12.57
N ARG A 27 9.56 13.85 -12.65
CA ARG A 27 10.32 14.38 -11.50
C ARG A 27 9.47 14.88 -10.30
N GLU A 28 8.15 14.95 -10.45
CA GLU A 28 7.20 15.37 -9.42
C GLU A 28 6.08 14.35 -9.20
N GLU A 29 6.18 13.16 -9.78
CA GLU A 29 5.24 12.07 -9.59
C GLU A 29 5.81 11.00 -8.67
N GLU A 30 4.94 10.42 -7.86
CA GLU A 30 5.24 9.23 -7.07
C GLU A 30 4.14 8.19 -7.23
N VAL A 31 4.50 6.93 -7.05
CA VAL A 31 3.56 5.81 -7.12
C VAL A 31 3.21 5.42 -5.70
N ARG A 32 1.91 5.33 -5.41
CA ARG A 32 1.39 4.85 -4.13
C ARG A 32 0.52 3.63 -4.33
N ILE A 33 0.53 2.72 -3.37
CA ILE A 33 -0.47 1.64 -3.27
C ILE A 33 -1.57 2.09 -2.31
N VAL A 34 -2.82 1.99 -2.77
CA VAL A 34 -4.01 2.37 -2.02
C VAL A 34 -4.99 1.21 -2.07
N GLY A 35 -5.74 0.95 -1.01
CA GLY A 35 -6.70 -0.15 -0.99
C GLY A 35 -7.76 -0.01 0.09
N SER A 36 -8.64 -1.01 0.15
CA SER A 36 -9.79 -1.00 1.06
C SER A 36 -9.40 -1.12 2.55
N LEU A 37 -8.20 -1.60 2.85
CA LEU A 37 -7.73 -1.79 4.22
C LEU A 37 -7.17 -0.50 4.83
N PRO A 38 -7.27 -0.31 6.15
CA PRO A 38 -6.61 0.80 6.86
C PRO A 38 -5.10 0.82 6.62
N GLU A 39 -4.46 -0.35 6.59
CA GLU A 39 -3.03 -0.50 6.28
C GLU A 39 -2.69 -0.06 4.85
N LEU A 40 -3.67 0.04 3.96
CA LEU A 40 -3.54 0.52 2.58
C LEU A 40 -4.24 1.88 2.37
N GLY A 41 -4.55 2.61 3.45
CA GLY A 41 -5.07 3.97 3.37
C GLY A 41 -6.58 4.10 3.12
N SER A 42 -7.35 3.02 3.14
CA SER A 42 -8.82 3.03 2.99
C SER A 42 -9.32 3.87 1.81
N TRP A 43 -8.73 3.64 0.63
CA TRP A 43 -9.01 4.36 -0.61
C TRP A 43 -8.66 5.86 -0.62
N SER A 44 -7.90 6.35 0.37
CA SER A 44 -7.34 7.71 0.35
C SER A 44 -5.92 7.70 -0.25
N PRO A 45 -5.68 8.29 -1.43
CA PRO A 45 -4.37 8.31 -2.07
C PRO A 45 -3.29 8.99 -1.22
N ALA A 46 -3.67 10.06 -0.49
CA ALA A 46 -2.78 10.75 0.44
C ALA A 46 -2.35 9.87 1.63
N ALA A 47 -3.16 8.88 2.00
CA ALA A 47 -2.85 7.88 3.02
C ALA A 47 -2.24 6.58 2.44
N GLY A 48 -2.11 6.49 1.11
CA GLY A 48 -1.50 5.35 0.44
C GLY A 48 -0.01 5.25 0.74
N ILE A 49 0.53 4.03 0.61
CA ILE A 49 1.94 3.77 0.88
C ILE A 49 2.76 4.10 -0.37
N VAL A 50 3.77 4.95 -0.22
CA VAL A 50 4.72 5.31 -1.30
C VAL A 50 5.58 4.10 -1.67
N LEU A 51 5.67 3.80 -2.97
CA LEU A 51 6.58 2.79 -3.50
C LEU A 51 7.94 3.42 -3.78
N SER A 52 9.01 2.72 -3.40
CA SER A 52 10.38 3.10 -3.76
C SER A 52 10.70 2.66 -5.18
N LYS A 53 11.39 3.53 -5.92
CA LYS A 53 11.92 3.21 -7.24
C LYS A 53 13.10 2.23 -7.12
N SER A 54 13.17 1.26 -8.01
CA SER A 54 14.32 0.37 -8.13
C SER A 54 15.49 1.07 -8.79
N ASP A 55 16.66 1.04 -8.17
CA ASP A 55 17.90 1.58 -8.74
C ASP A 55 18.42 0.75 -9.93
N SER A 56 18.19 -0.57 -9.91
CA SER A 56 18.66 -1.50 -10.95
C SER A 56 17.69 -1.61 -12.14
N HIS A 57 16.42 -1.28 -11.95
CA HIS A 57 15.39 -1.40 -12.99
C HIS A 57 14.59 -0.11 -13.14
N ARG A 58 14.90 0.68 -14.17
CA ARG A 58 14.12 1.88 -14.49
C ARG A 58 12.65 1.51 -14.74
N GLY A 59 11.75 2.22 -14.07
CA GLY A 59 10.30 2.03 -14.20
C GLY A 59 9.72 0.95 -13.28
N CYS A 60 10.54 0.30 -12.44
CA CYS A 60 10.05 -0.63 -11.42
C CYS A 60 9.97 0.06 -10.06
N PHE A 61 8.87 -0.18 -9.35
CA PHE A 61 8.56 0.40 -8.05
C PHE A 61 8.11 -0.71 -7.09
N SER A 62 8.51 -0.64 -5.83
CA SER A 62 8.09 -1.60 -4.81
C SER A 62 8.00 -0.99 -3.42
N THR A 63 7.19 -1.59 -2.56
CA THR A 63 7.20 -1.26 -1.13
C THR A 63 8.54 -1.66 -0.49
N THR A 64 9.20 -0.76 0.24
CA THR A 64 10.53 -0.99 0.83
C THR A 64 10.53 -2.09 1.89
N SER A 65 9.56 -2.04 2.81
CA SER A 65 9.47 -3.01 3.91
C SER A 65 8.32 -4.01 3.74
N GLY A 66 7.48 -3.87 2.71
CA GLY A 66 6.22 -4.62 2.61
C GLY A 66 5.21 -4.24 3.70
N VAL A 67 3.97 -4.70 3.54
CA VAL A 67 2.82 -4.37 4.40
C VAL A 67 2.39 -5.62 5.17
N LEU A 68 2.23 -5.51 6.49
CA LEU A 68 1.71 -6.60 7.31
C LEU A 68 0.19 -6.64 7.22
N LEU A 69 -0.36 -7.66 6.57
CA LEU A 69 -1.80 -7.83 6.36
C LEU A 69 -2.29 -9.10 7.05
N ALA A 70 -3.53 -9.07 7.54
CA ALA A 70 -4.21 -10.21 8.13
C ALA A 70 -4.35 -11.36 7.13
N LEU A 71 -4.04 -12.60 7.55
CA LEU A 71 -4.29 -13.78 6.73
C LEU A 71 -5.79 -14.08 6.65
N GLY A 72 -6.23 -14.55 5.48
CA GLY A 72 -7.61 -14.97 5.24
C GLY A 72 -8.58 -13.81 5.00
N GLN A 73 -8.12 -12.56 4.98
CA GLN A 73 -8.92 -11.41 4.61
C GLN A 73 -8.80 -11.12 3.12
N THR A 74 -9.93 -11.00 2.44
CA THR A 74 -9.99 -10.47 1.07
C THR A 74 -9.97 -8.95 1.12
N PHE A 75 -9.21 -8.33 0.22
CA PHE A 75 -9.15 -6.88 0.08
C PHE A 75 -8.92 -6.49 -1.37
N GLU A 76 -9.16 -5.23 -1.67
CA GLU A 76 -8.94 -4.63 -2.98
C GLU A 76 -7.87 -3.55 -2.88
N TYR A 77 -7.16 -3.33 -3.98
CA TYR A 77 -6.11 -2.33 -4.07
C TYR A 77 -5.96 -1.80 -5.49
N ARG A 78 -5.32 -0.63 -5.62
CA ARG A 78 -4.92 -0.04 -6.89
C ARG A 78 -3.68 0.84 -6.71
N TYR A 79 -2.92 1.03 -7.78
CA TYR A 79 -1.81 1.98 -7.77
C TYR A 79 -2.30 3.38 -8.15
N ALA A 80 -1.96 4.36 -7.33
CA ALA A 80 -2.21 5.77 -7.56
C ALA A 80 -0.90 6.44 -7.98
N ILE A 81 -0.96 7.26 -9.02
CA ILE A 81 0.09 8.21 -9.34
C ILE A 81 -0.31 9.53 -8.69
N CYS A 82 0.54 9.99 -7.79
CA CYS A 82 0.31 11.18 -6.96
C CYS A 82 1.37 12.26 -7.23
N CYS A 83 1.00 13.49 -6.93
CA CYS A 83 1.93 14.61 -6.90
C CYS A 83 2.82 14.51 -5.65
N ALA A 84 4.13 14.37 -5.85
CA ALA A 84 5.10 14.23 -4.76
C ALA A 84 5.23 15.50 -3.91
N SER A 85 5.01 16.68 -4.49
CA SER A 85 5.04 17.97 -3.78
C SER A 85 3.70 18.34 -3.13
N GLY A 86 2.60 17.75 -3.58
CA GLY A 86 1.22 18.07 -3.17
C GLY A 86 0.66 17.20 -2.05
N ASN A 87 1.50 16.72 -1.12
CA ASN A 87 1.08 15.82 -0.02
C ASN A 87 0.35 14.54 -0.47
N GLY A 88 0.67 14.00 -1.66
CA GLY A 88 0.03 12.79 -2.18
C GLY A 88 -1.32 13.04 -2.85
N GLU A 89 -1.59 14.26 -3.32
CA GLU A 89 -2.73 14.56 -4.19
C GLU A 89 -2.74 13.62 -5.41
N LEU A 90 -3.89 13.00 -5.67
CA LEU A 90 -4.05 12.05 -6.77
C LEU A 90 -4.01 12.78 -8.12
N ILE A 91 -3.09 12.37 -8.99
CA ILE A 91 -3.06 12.81 -10.39
C ILE A 91 -3.91 11.87 -11.24
N ARG A 92 -3.66 10.56 -11.13
CA ARG A 92 -4.38 9.52 -11.86
C ARG A 92 -4.21 8.17 -11.19
N TRP A 93 -5.13 7.25 -11.47
CA TRP A 93 -4.89 5.83 -11.25
C TRP A 93 -4.01 5.28 -12.37
N GLU A 94 -3.31 4.18 -12.10
CA GLU A 94 -2.72 3.38 -13.19
C GLU A 94 -3.78 2.88 -14.17
#